data_AF-A0A4U2DRL6-F1
#
_entry.id   AF-A0A4U2DRL6-F1
#
_cell.length_a   1.000
_cell.length_b   1.000
_cell.length_c   1.000
_cell.angle_alpha   90.00
_cell.angle_beta   90.00
_cell.angle_gamma   90.00
#
_symmetry.space_group_name_H-M   'P 1'
#
loop_
_entity.id
_entity.type
_entity.pdbx_description
1 polymer ?
#
loop_
_entity_poly.entity_id
_entity_poly.type
_entity_poly.pdbx_seq_one_letter_code
_entity_poly.pdbx_strand_id
1 'polypeptide(L)'
;SRHLVSPISRLISGTYRMIRGDYQVRVEKQSKDEIAHLAENVNILAQTLEQNQNNRSVWMSDVSHELKTPLTVMRGQLMAIQDGVFQADEKRIQLMVDQVDSLSRIVNDLYQL
;
A
#
# COMPACT_ATOMS: atom_id res chain seq x y z
N SER A 1 -10.25 -11.73 43.08
CA SER A 1 -10.63 -11.49 41.67
C SER A 1 -9.42 -11.06 40.83
N ARG A 2 -8.53 -12.00 40.45
CA ARG A 2 -7.35 -11.75 39.59
C ARG A 2 -7.46 -12.39 38.19
N HIS A 3 -8.52 -13.16 37.95
CA HIS A 3 -8.68 -13.94 36.72
C HIS A 3 -9.02 -13.11 35.49
N LEU A 4 -9.60 -11.90 35.66
CA LEU A 4 -9.92 -11.00 34.56
C LEU A 4 -8.80 -9.98 34.25
N VAL A 5 -7.96 -9.66 35.24
CA VAL A 5 -6.93 -8.63 35.08
C VAL A 5 -5.89 -9.02 34.03
N SER A 6 -5.42 -10.27 34.06
CA SER A 6 -4.40 -10.75 33.10
C SER A 6 -4.91 -10.81 31.64
N PRO A 7 -6.08 -11.41 31.34
CA PRO A 7 -6.64 -11.39 29.99
C PRO A 7 -6.89 -9.97 29.44
N ILE A 8 -7.45 -9.07 30.25
CA ILE A 8 -7.71 -7.68 29.84
C ILE A 8 -6.39 -6.95 29.59
N SER A 9 -5.39 -7.10 30.47
CA SER A 9 -4.07 -6.49 30.28
C SER A 9 -3.38 -6.94 28.98
N ARG A 10 -3.58 -8.20 28.57
CA ARG A 10 -3.06 -8.72 27.30
C ARG A 10 -3.78 -8.16 26.09
N LEU A 11 -5.12 -8.04 26.16
CA LEU A 11 -5.90 -7.35 25.12
C LEU A 11 -5.43 -5.91 24.94
N ILE A 12 -5.30 -5.15 26.04
CA ILE A 12 -4.81 -3.77 26.01
C ILE A 12 -3.42 -3.70 25.38
N SER A 13 -2.51 -4.60 25.77
CA SER A 13 -1.14 -4.62 25.24
C SER A 13 -1.11 -4.98 23.75
N GLY A 14 -1.93 -5.95 23.32
CA GLY A 14 -2.07 -6.35 21.92
C GLY A 14 -2.60 -5.21 21.06
N THR A 15 -3.72 -4.61 21.48
CA THR A 15 -4.31 -3.46 20.78
C THR A 15 -3.35 -2.26 20.76
N TYR A 16 -2.58 -2.02 21.82
CA TYR A 16 -1.58 -0.94 21.85
C TYR A 16 -0.46 -1.15 20.82
N ARG A 17 -0.01 -2.40 20.61
CA ARG A 17 0.94 -2.73 19.54
C ARG A 17 0.32 -2.52 18.15
N MET A 18 -0.94 -2.91 17.96
CA MET A 18 -1.67 -2.67 16.71
C MET A 18 -1.80 -1.18 16.40
N ILE A 19 -2.11 -0.34 17.39
CA ILE A 19 -2.17 1.13 17.21
C ILE A 19 -0.83 1.71 16.74
N ARG A 20 0.30 1.07 17.11
CA ARG A 20 1.64 1.45 16.67
C ARG A 20 2.04 0.84 15.32
N GLY A 21 1.14 0.14 14.63
CA GLY A 21 1.37 -0.45 13.30
C GLY A 21 1.89 -1.88 13.31
N ASP A 22 2.03 -2.51 14.48
CA ASP A 22 2.39 -3.93 14.56
C ASP A 22 1.12 -4.79 14.46
N TYR A 23 0.75 -5.13 13.23
CA TYR A 23 -0.42 -5.96 12.93
C TYR A 23 -0.14 -7.46 12.97
N GLN A 24 1.11 -7.88 13.24
CA GLN A 24 1.46 -9.30 13.38
C GLN A 24 1.25 -9.82 14.81
N VAL A 25 1.04 -8.92 15.77
CA VAL A 25 0.69 -9.29 17.14
C VAL A 25 -0.59 -10.15 17.16
N ARG A 26 -0.61 -11.16 18.03
CA ARG A 26 -1.78 -11.98 18.32
C ARG A 26 -2.00 -12.05 19.82
N VAL A 27 -3.25 -11.97 20.23
CA VAL A 27 -3.66 -12.15 21.63
C VAL A 27 -4.03 -13.61 21.84
N GLU A 28 -3.34 -14.28 22.77
CA GLU A 28 -3.60 -15.68 23.11
C GLU A 28 -4.95 -15.87 23.82
N LYS A 29 -5.73 -16.85 23.33
CA LYS A 29 -6.96 -17.31 23.99
C LYS A 29 -6.60 -18.21 25.16
N GLN A 30 -7.08 -17.88 26.36
CA GLN A 30 -6.85 -18.70 27.58
C GLN A 30 -8.15 -19.18 28.26
N SER A 31 -9.31 -18.79 27.74
CA SER A 31 -10.64 -19.13 28.26
C SER A 31 -11.59 -19.49 27.11
N LYS A 32 -12.83 -19.86 27.43
CA LYS A 32 -13.94 -20.08 26.48
C LYS A 32 -15.11 -19.13 26.74
N ASP A 33 -14.84 -18.01 27.39
CA ASP A 33 -15.81 -16.99 27.78
C ASP A 33 -15.82 -15.82 26.77
N GLU A 34 -16.55 -14.76 27.11
CA GLU A 34 -16.67 -13.55 26.30
C GLU A 34 -15.31 -12.87 26.06
N ILE A 35 -14.34 -13.04 26.96
CA ILE A 35 -12.99 -12.51 26.79
C ILE A 35 -12.24 -13.26 25.69
N ALA A 36 -12.45 -14.57 25.58
CA ALA A 36 -11.89 -15.36 24.48
C ALA A 36 -12.49 -14.96 23.13
N HIS A 37 -13.81 -14.67 23.09
CA HIS A 37 -14.46 -14.12 21.90
C HIS A 37 -13.91 -12.74 21.52
N LEU A 38 -13.68 -11.85 22.51
CA LEU A 38 -13.07 -10.55 22.25
C LEU A 38 -11.63 -10.67 21.75
N ALA A 39 -10.84 -11.58 22.31
CA ALA A 39 -9.49 -11.87 21.81
C ALA A 39 -9.50 -12.35 20.37
N GLU A 40 -10.49 -13.15 19.98
CA GLU A 40 -10.67 -13.54 18.58
C GLU A 40 -10.98 -12.34 17.68
N ASN A 41 -11.92 -11.49 18.07
CA ASN A 41 -12.27 -10.30 17.30
C ASN A 41 -11.06 -9.36 17.13
N VAL A 42 -10.23 -9.21 18.16
CA VAL A 42 -8.97 -8.44 18.07
C VAL A 42 -7.99 -9.09 17.10
N ASN A 43 -7.85 -10.41 17.09
CA ASN A 43 -6.98 -11.11 16.14
C ASN A 43 -7.49 -11.01 14.70
N ILE A 44 -8.81 -11.08 14.48
CA ILE A 44 -9.42 -10.83 13.17
C ILE A 44 -9.14 -9.40 12.72
N LEU A 45 -9.31 -8.41 13.60
CA LEU A 45 -8.97 -7.02 13.30
C LEU A 45 -7.48 -6.85 12.94
N ALA A 46 -6.58 -7.49 13.69
CA ALA A 46 -5.14 -7.47 13.39
C ALA A 46 -4.85 -8.06 12.01
N GLN A 47 -5.47 -9.19 11.66
CA GLN A 47 -5.34 -9.80 10.34
C GLN A 47 -5.90 -8.90 9.22
N THR A 48 -7.06 -8.26 9.44
CA THR A 48 -7.64 -7.31 8.48
C THR A 48 -6.72 -6.10 8.27
N LEU A 49 -6.13 -5.56 9.33
CA LEU A 49 -5.18 -4.44 9.23
C LEU A 49 -3.89 -4.86 8.51
N GLU A 50 -3.36 -6.05 8.82
CA GLU A 50 -2.20 -6.63 8.14
C GLU A 50 -2.44 -6.80 6.64
N GLN A 51 -3.60 -7.35 6.25
CA GLN A 51 -3.98 -7.51 4.85
C GLN A 51 -4.12 -6.15 4.14
N ASN A 52 -4.77 -5.16 4.76
CA ASN A 52 -4.87 -3.81 4.19
C ASN A 52 -3.49 -3.17 4.01
N GLN A 53 -2.58 -3.32 4.99
CA GLN A 53 -1.22 -2.80 4.90
C GLN A 53 -0.42 -3.47 3.77
N ASN A 54 -0.55 -4.79 3.61
CA ASN A 54 0.10 -5.53 2.53
C ASN A 54 -0.46 -5.12 1.16
N ASN A 55 -1.78 -5.03 1.02
CA ASN A 55 -2.43 -4.60 -0.22
C ASN A 55 -1.99 -3.19 -0.61
N ARG A 56 -1.95 -2.25 0.36
CA ARG A 56 -1.43 -0.90 0.13
C ARG A 56 0.03 -0.90 -0.32
N SER A 57 0.87 -1.76 0.26
CA SER A 57 2.29 -1.87 -0.11
C SER A 57 2.48 -2.42 -1.52
N VAL A 58 1.74 -3.47 -1.88
CA VAL A 58 1.77 -4.06 -3.23
C VAL A 58 1.29 -3.04 -4.25
N TRP A 59 0.14 -2.42 -4.01
CA TRP A 59 -0.39 -1.38 -4.89
C TRP A 59 0.58 -0.21 -5.10
N MET A 60 1.23 0.28 -4.04
CA MET A 60 2.23 1.35 -4.16
C MET A 60 3.44 0.93 -5.02
N SER A 61 3.85 -0.34 -4.91
CA SER A 61 4.91 -0.92 -5.74
C SER A 61 4.49 -0.97 -7.22
N ASP A 62 3.28 -1.46 -7.49
CA ASP A 62 2.75 -1.61 -8.84
C ASP A 62 2.61 -0.25 -9.53
N VAL A 63 2.02 0.73 -8.84
CA VAL A 63 1.95 2.13 -9.29
C VAL A 63 3.34 2.68 -9.61
N SER A 64 4.31 2.45 -8.74
CA SER A 64 5.69 2.94 -8.95
C SER A 64 6.31 2.34 -10.21
N HIS A 65 6.05 1.05 -10.49
CA HIS A 65 6.51 0.39 -11.71
C HIS A 65 5.81 0.93 -12.96
N GLU A 66 4.49 1.13 -12.89
CA GLU A 66 3.70 1.66 -14.00
C GLU A 66 4.07 3.10 -14.34
N LEU A 67 4.41 3.95 -13.36
CA LEU A 67 4.91 5.31 -13.61
C LEU A 67 6.33 5.31 -14.20
N LYS A 68 7.21 4.40 -13.75
CA LYS A 68 8.62 4.37 -14.17
C LYS A 68 8.79 4.10 -15.66
N THR A 69 7.95 3.26 -16.25
CA THR A 69 8.03 2.87 -17.66
C THR A 69 7.82 4.05 -18.63
N PRO A 70 6.68 4.78 -18.61
CA PRO A 70 6.44 5.93 -19.49
C PRO A 70 7.45 7.05 -19.25
N LEU A 71 7.89 7.29 -18.00
CA LEU A 71 8.97 8.25 -17.70
C LEU A 71 10.30 7.86 -18.35
N THR A 72 10.67 6.57 -18.30
CA THR A 72 11.90 6.07 -18.91
C THR A 72 11.86 6.22 -20.43
N VAL A 73 10.72 5.89 -21.05
CA VAL A 73 10.49 6.05 -22.49
C VAL A 73 10.58 7.52 -22.89
N MET A 74 9.89 8.41 -22.17
CA MET A 74 9.90 9.85 -22.43
C MET A 74 11.31 10.43 -22.32
N ARG A 75 12.05 10.07 -21.26
CA ARG A 75 13.44 10.49 -21.08
C ARG A 75 14.33 10.03 -22.24
N GLY A 76 14.21 8.77 -22.67
CA GLY A 76 14.98 8.23 -23.79
C GLY A 76 14.70 8.94 -25.12
N GLN A 77 13.44 9.26 -25.40
CA GLN A 77 13.06 10.01 -26.61
C GLN A 77 13.60 11.45 -26.57
N LEU A 78 13.50 12.13 -25.43
CA LEU A 78 14.02 13.49 -25.26
C LEU A 78 15.55 13.53 -25.38
N MET A 79 16.26 12.53 -24.83
CA MET A 79 17.72 12.42 -24.99
C MET A 79 18.10 12.20 -26.47
N ALA A 80 17.41 11.31 -27.17
CA ALA A 80 17.68 11.07 -28.59
C ALA A 80 17.39 12.30 -29.48
N ILE A 81 16.41 13.15 -29.09
CA ILE A 81 16.17 14.44 -29.74
C ILE A 81 17.31 15.41 -29.43
N GLN A 82 17.74 15.51 -28.18
CA GLN A 82 18.86 16.37 -27.75
C GLN A 82 20.17 15.99 -28.44
N ASP A 83 20.44 14.70 -28.61
CA ASP A 83 21.63 14.16 -29.27
C ASP A 83 21.55 14.29 -30.81
N GLY A 84 20.45 14.82 -31.36
CA GLY A 84 20.22 15.00 -32.80
C GLY A 84 19.94 13.69 -33.56
N VAL A 85 19.79 12.57 -32.86
CA VAL A 85 19.44 11.27 -33.44
C VAL A 85 18.02 11.30 -33.99
N PHE A 86 17.12 12.01 -33.31
CA PHE A 86 15.72 12.18 -33.70
C PHE A 86 15.36 13.65 -33.86
N GLN A 87 14.51 13.97 -34.84
CA GLN A 87 13.90 15.29 -34.97
C GLN A 87 12.62 15.37 -34.15
N ALA A 88 12.33 16.52 -33.53
CA ALA A 88 11.07 16.76 -32.83
C ALA A 88 9.92 17.03 -33.81
N ASP A 89 9.56 16.01 -34.60
CA ASP A 89 8.42 16.06 -35.50
C ASP A 89 7.08 15.88 -34.75
N GLU A 90 5.98 16.19 -35.45
CA GLU A 90 4.63 16.10 -34.92
C GLU A 90 4.32 14.71 -34.34
N LYS A 91 4.78 13.64 -35.00
CA LYS A 91 4.56 12.26 -34.57
C LYS A 91 5.24 11.99 -33.23
N ARG A 92 6.47 12.45 -33.02
CA ARG A 92 7.20 12.26 -31.75
C ARG A 92 6.67 13.13 -30.64
N ILE A 93 6.27 14.36 -30.96
CA ILE A 93 5.60 15.23 -29.98
C ILE A 93 4.32 14.54 -29.51
N GLN A 94 3.51 14.01 -30.43
CA GLN A 94 2.31 13.26 -30.07
C GLN A 94 2.62 12.05 -29.18
N LEU A 95 3.67 11.27 -29.49
CA LEU A 95 4.10 10.16 -28.62
C LEU A 95 4.45 10.64 -27.20
N MET A 96 5.05 11.81 -27.03
CA MET A 96 5.34 12.37 -25.70
C MET A 96 4.07 12.82 -24.98
N VAL A 97 3.12 13.43 -25.69
CA VAL A 97 1.80 13.78 -25.16
C VAL A 97 1.07 12.53 -24.65
N ASP A 98 1.05 11.45 -25.45
CA ASP A 98 0.41 10.19 -25.07
C ASP A 98 1.01 9.60 -23.78
N GLN A 99 2.33 9.75 -23.57
CA GLN A 99 2.98 9.32 -22.33
C GLN A 99 2.62 10.20 -21.13
N VAL A 100 2.49 11.52 -21.32
CA VAL A 100 1.99 12.44 -20.28
C VAL A 100 0.55 12.10 -19.90
N ASP A 101 -0.30 11.79 -20.88
CA ASP A 101 -1.69 11.39 -20.64
C ASP A 101 -1.77 10.04 -19.92
N SER A 102 -0.89 9.09 -20.26
CA SER A 102 -0.78 7.82 -19.53
C SER A 102 -0.38 8.04 -18.07
N LEU A 103 0.61 8.88 -17.82
CA LEU A 103 1.03 9.26 -16.46
C LEU A 103 -0.11 9.93 -15.69
N SER A 104 -0.85 10.82 -16.34
CA SER A 104 -1.97 11.53 -15.73
C SER A 104 -3.11 10.58 -15.35
N ARG A 105 -3.38 9.55 -16.16
CA ARG A 105 -4.34 8.49 -15.81
C ARG A 105 -3.91 7.73 -14.56
N ILE A 106 -2.65 7.28 -14.50
CA ILE A 106 -2.12 6.55 -13.33
C ILE A 106 -2.25 7.43 -12.08
N VAL A 107 -1.90 8.72 -12.15
CA VAL A 107 -2.03 9.65 -11.02
C VAL A 107 -3.50 9.84 -10.60
N ASN A 108 -4.43 9.93 -11.54
CA ASN A 108 -5.87 10.04 -11.24
C ASN A 108 -6.40 8.79 -10.54
N ASP A 109 -5.92 7.61 -10.94
CA ASP A 109 -6.28 6.34 -10.31
C ASP A 109 -5.81 6.29 -8.84
N LEU A 110 -4.77 7.04 -8.46
CA LEU A 110 -4.35 7.18 -7.07
C LEU A 110 -5.34 7.95 -6.19
N TYR A 111 -6.12 8.87 -6.78
CA TYR A 111 -7.07 9.71 -6.06
C TYR A 111 -8.45 9.06 -5.88
N GLN A 112 -8.75 7.98 -6.61
CA GLN A 112 -10.05 7.31 -6.60
C GLN A 112 -10.14 6.15 -5.59
N LEU A 113 -9.10 5.93 -4.78
CA LEU A 113 -8.99 4.89 -3.75
C LEU A 113 -8.87 5.50 -2.35
#